data_AF-A0AAT9SXP1-F1
#
_entry.id   AF-A0AAT9SXP1-F1
#
_cell.length_a   1.000
_cell.length_b   1.000
_cell.length_c   1.000
_cell.angle_alpha   90.00
_cell.angle_beta   90.00
_cell.angle_gamma   90.00
#
_symmetry.space_group_name_H-M   'P 1'
#
loop_
_entity.id
_entity.type
_entity.pdbx_description
1 polymer ?
#
loop_
_entity_poly.entity_id
_entity_poly.type
_entity_poly.pdbx_seq_one_letter_code
_entity_poly.pdbx_strand_id
1 'polypeptide(L)'
;MLAIQGLKCIYDTTGRGWSIELVLKADGEEAVRRFDVDGPDDAEMLIEAFEDSSASVFDPETGEIVFGYEYVDLDADDEDEDEDTAEDESDEDDEDEDSAEDADEDDGKVKA
;
A
#
# COMPACT_ATOMS: atom_id res chain seq x y z
N MET A 1 16.36 14.12 9.66
CA MET A 1 15.70 13.53 8.49
C MET A 1 16.74 13.00 7.50
N LEU A 2 16.75 11.68 7.26
CA LEU A 2 17.69 10.95 6.40
C LEU A 2 17.00 10.60 5.07
N ALA A 3 17.65 10.87 3.94
CA ALA A 3 17.08 10.54 2.63
C ALA A 3 17.03 9.02 2.44
N ILE A 4 15.86 8.51 2.08
CA ILE A 4 15.67 7.11 1.75
C ILE A 4 16.08 6.92 0.28
N GLN A 5 17.00 5.98 0.04
CA GLN A 5 17.52 5.65 -1.29
C GLN A 5 16.86 4.40 -1.88
N GLY A 6 16.28 3.56 -1.03
CA GLY A 6 15.63 2.34 -1.44
C GLY A 6 14.86 1.70 -0.31
N LEU A 7 13.83 0.96 -0.71
CA LEU A 7 12.98 0.16 0.16
C LEU A 7 13.04 -1.30 -0.29
N LYS A 8 13.16 -2.20 0.67
CA LYS A 8 13.20 -3.65 0.43
C LYS A 8 12.19 -4.35 1.34
N CYS A 9 11.24 -5.04 0.74
CA CYS A 9 10.29 -5.88 1.45
C CYS A 9 10.84 -7.29 1.66
N ILE A 10 10.66 -7.83 2.87
CA ILE A 10 11.18 -9.12 3.31
C ILE A 10 10.06 -9.89 3.99
N TYR A 11 9.72 -11.05 3.44
CA TYR A 11 8.88 -12.03 4.12
C TYR A 11 9.74 -13.10 4.79
N ASP A 12 9.68 -13.19 6.13
CA ASP A 12 10.31 -14.28 6.86
C ASP A 12 9.38 -15.49 6.93
N THR A 13 9.72 -16.52 6.15
CA THR A 13 9.00 -17.80 6.12
C THR A 13 9.07 -18.59 7.43
N THR A 14 10.05 -18.29 8.29
CA THR A 14 10.23 -18.98 9.59
C THR A 14 9.31 -18.37 10.64
N GLY A 15 9.35 -17.04 10.80
CA GLY A 15 8.49 -16.28 11.71
C GLY A 15 7.08 -16.02 11.18
N ARG A 16 6.85 -16.24 9.87
CA ARG A 16 5.64 -15.81 9.13
C ARG A 16 5.36 -14.31 9.30
N GLY A 17 6.42 -13.51 9.33
CA GLY A 17 6.36 -12.07 9.53
C GLY A 17 6.81 -11.32 8.29
N TRP A 18 6.35 -10.09 8.16
CA TRP A 18 6.79 -9.16 7.14
C TRP A 18 7.68 -8.10 7.76
N SER A 19 8.67 -7.65 7.01
CA SER A 19 9.54 -6.55 7.42
C SER A 19 9.90 -5.69 6.22
N ILE A 20 10.05 -4.40 6.45
CA ILE A 20 10.57 -3.44 5.49
C ILE A 20 11.99 -3.05 5.91
N GLU A 21 12.89 -3.00 4.95
CA GLU A 21 14.26 -2.54 5.13
C GLU A 21 14.50 -1.30 4.26
N LEU A 22 14.83 -0.18 4.90
CA LEU A 22 15.16 1.08 4.27
C LEU A 22 16.67 1.26 4.18
N VAL A 23 17.13 1.63 2.99
CA VAL A 23 18.50 2.05 2.73
C VAL A 23 18.53 3.57 2.83
N LEU A 24 19.22 4.09 3.83
CA LEU A 24 19.35 5.50 4.14
C LEU A 24 20.74 6.00 3.73
N LYS A 25 20.82 7.22 3.19
CA LYS A 25 22.11 7.84 2.85
C LYS A 25 22.22 9.23 3.43
N ALA A 26 23.30 9.49 4.15
CA ALA A 26 23.69 10.81 4.63
C ALA A 26 25.20 10.97 4.53
N ASP A 27 25.65 12.09 3.94
CA ASP A 27 27.07 12.52 3.92
C ASP A 27 28.13 11.43 3.67
N GLY A 28 27.84 10.48 2.77
CA GLY A 28 28.78 9.42 2.36
C GLY A 28 28.71 8.14 3.20
N GLU A 29 27.81 8.06 4.18
CA GLU A 29 27.50 6.85 4.94
C GLU A 29 26.17 6.26 4.49
N GLU A 30 26.16 4.94 4.25
CA GLU A 30 24.97 4.15 3.97
C GLU A 30 24.55 3.44 5.26
N ALA A 31 23.32 3.65 5.70
CA ALA A 31 22.74 3.01 6.86
C ALA A 31 21.53 2.18 6.43
N VAL A 32 21.37 1.00 7.04
CA VAL A 32 20.22 0.14 6.78
C VAL A 32 19.36 0.07 8.03
N ARG A 33 18.06 0.34 7.88
CA ARG A 33 17.08 0.24 8.96
C ARG A 33 15.98 -0.74 8.62
N ARG A 34 15.66 -1.61 9.57
CA ARG A 34 14.62 -2.63 9.42
C ARG A 34 13.49 -2.38 10.41
N PHE A 35 12.27 -2.55 9.93
CA PHE A 35 11.01 -2.39 10.65
C PHE A 35 10.17 -3.64 10.39
N ASP A 36 9.47 -4.12 11.40
CA ASP A 36 8.48 -5.19 11.21
C ASP A 36 7.15 -4.54 10.83
N VAL A 37 6.41 -5.18 9.92
CA VAL A 37 5.09 -4.73 9.47
C VAL A 37 4.07 -5.83 9.74
N ASP A 38 2.85 -5.43 10.08
CA ASP A 38 1.86 -6.33 10.67
C ASP A 38 1.28 -7.33 9.64
N GLY A 39 1.42 -7.03 8.34
CA GLY A 39 0.93 -7.90 7.29
C GLY A 39 1.43 -7.55 5.88
N PRO A 40 0.97 -8.33 4.88
CA PRO A 40 1.22 -8.04 3.48
C PRO A 40 0.59 -6.71 3.04
N ASP A 41 -0.62 -6.41 3.51
CA ASP A 41 -1.37 -5.20 3.12
C ASP A 41 -0.59 -3.92 3.50
N ASP A 42 -0.06 -3.86 4.72
CA ASP A 42 0.80 -2.74 5.17
C ASP A 42 2.10 -2.66 4.36
N ALA A 43 2.67 -3.80 3.99
CA ALA A 43 3.88 -3.85 3.18
C ALA A 43 3.62 -3.32 1.76
N GLU A 44 2.50 -3.69 1.15
CA GLU A 44 2.09 -3.20 -0.17
C GLU A 44 1.81 -1.69 -0.13
N MET A 45 1.06 -1.21 0.86
CA MET A 45 0.79 0.23 1.02
C MET A 45 2.08 1.06 1.15
N LEU A 46 3.08 0.58 1.89
CA LEU A 46 4.37 1.28 2.04
C LEU A 46 5.21 1.25 0.76
N ILE A 47 5.12 0.18 -0.03
CA ILE A 47 5.80 0.08 -1.32
C ILE A 47 5.18 1.07 -2.30
N GLU A 48 3.85 1.08 -2.42
CA GLU A 48 3.13 2.00 -3.30
C GLU A 48 3.42 3.46 -2.94
N ALA A 49 3.34 3.82 -1.66
CA ALA A 49 3.69 5.17 -1.20
C ALA A 49 5.13 5.56 -1.52
N PHE A 50 6.07 4.61 -1.49
CA PHE A 50 7.46 4.86 -1.86
C PHE A 50 7.64 5.03 -3.37
N GLU A 51 6.92 4.27 -4.18
CA GLU A 51 6.98 4.33 -5.66
C GLU A 51 6.29 5.59 -6.21
N ASP A 52 5.21 6.02 -5.58
CA ASP A 52 4.45 7.22 -5.95
C ASP A 52 5.09 8.53 -5.43
N SER A 53 5.99 8.43 -4.45
CA SER A 53 6.67 9.58 -3.86
C SER A 53 7.86 10.02 -4.70
N SER A 54 7.94 11.33 -4.98
CA SER A 54 9.11 11.93 -5.64
C SER A 54 10.30 12.10 -4.69
N ALA A 55 10.04 12.17 -3.38
CA ALA A 55 11.05 12.26 -2.34
C ALA A 55 10.57 11.65 -1.01
N SER A 56 11.33 10.69 -0.47
CA SER A 56 10.99 10.06 0.83
C SER A 56 12.12 10.20 1.85
N VAL A 57 11.74 10.41 3.11
CA VAL A 57 12.66 10.81 4.18
C VAL A 57 12.30 10.11 5.49
N PHE A 58 13.31 9.63 6.21
CA PHE A 58 13.14 8.99 7.52
C PHE A 58 13.55 9.94 8.66
N ASP A 59 12.69 10.11 9.67
CA ASP A 59 13.04 10.80 10.90
C ASP A 59 13.52 9.81 11.97
N PRO A 60 14.81 9.80 12.34
CA PRO A 60 15.32 8.88 13.36
C PRO A 60 14.90 9.24 14.79
N GLU A 61 14.41 10.46 15.05
CA GLU A 61 13.96 10.88 16.38
C GLU A 61 12.55 10.35 16.69
N THR A 62 11.64 10.43 15.72
CA THR A 62 10.25 9.94 15.86
C THR A 62 10.08 8.50 15.37
N GLY A 63 10.94 8.04 14.46
CA GLY A 63 10.81 6.76 13.78
C GLY A 63 9.84 6.78 12.61
N GLU A 64 9.44 7.96 12.15
CA GLU A 64 8.45 8.14 11.09
C GLU A 64 9.10 8.19 9.70
N ILE A 65 8.36 7.71 8.69
CA ILE A 65 8.72 7.83 7.28
C ILE A 65 7.77 8.86 6.66
N VAL A 66 8.34 9.88 6.04
CA VAL A 66 7.60 10.94 5.35
C VAL A 66 7.78 10.76 3.86
N PHE A 67 6.66 10.66 3.14
CA PHE A 67 6.60 10.58 1.68
C PHE A 67 6.18 11.93 1.12
N GLY A 68 7.02 12.51 0.28
CA GLY A 68 6.75 13.75 -0.44
C GLY A 68 6.20 13.42 -1.83
N TYR A 69 5.01 13.92 -2.12
CA TYR A 69 4.39 13.85 -3.45
C TYR A 69 4.71 15.15 -4.21
N GLU A 70 5.03 15.06 -5.50
CA GLU A 70 5.28 16.25 -6.35
C GLU A 70 3.96 16.98 -6.68
N TYR A 71 3.32 17.54 -5.65
CA TYR A 71 2.30 18.61 -5.74
C TYR A 71 2.29 19.48 -4.46
N VAL A 72 3.30 19.39 -3.60
CA VAL A 72 3.45 20.31 -2.45
C VAL A 72 4.48 21.37 -2.84
N ASP A 73 4.00 22.49 -3.39
CA ASP A 73 4.77 23.74 -3.37
C ASP A 73 5.05 24.07 -1.91
N LEU A 74 6.31 23.88 -1.47
CA LEU A 74 6.82 24.18 -0.12
C LEU A 74 6.83 25.69 0.21
N ASP A 75 6.04 26.48 -0.51
CA ASP A 75 5.84 27.93 -0.36
C ASP A 75 4.34 28.28 -0.13
N ALA A 76 3.49 27.30 0.16
CA ALA A 76 2.16 27.56 0.69
C ALA A 76 2.27 27.89 2.19
N ASP A 77 2.64 29.14 2.45
CA ASP A 77 2.38 29.82 3.71
C ASP A 77 0.90 29.60 4.10
N ASP A 78 0.73 29.23 5.36
CA ASP A 78 -0.50 28.85 6.05
C ASP A 78 -1.60 29.91 5.92
N GLU A 79 -2.53 29.78 4.96
CA GLU A 79 -3.86 30.44 4.98
C GLU A 79 -4.92 29.54 4.32
N ASP A 80 -5.74 28.90 5.18
CA ASP A 80 -7.12 28.41 4.99
C ASP A 80 -7.65 28.20 3.55
N GLU A 81 -8.00 26.95 3.21
CA GLU A 81 -9.14 26.68 2.32
C GLU A 81 -9.80 25.33 2.66
N ASP A 82 -11.00 25.42 3.24
CA ASP A 82 -11.98 24.33 3.33
C ASP A 82 -12.23 23.74 1.94
N GLU A 83 -11.98 22.44 1.74
CA GLU A 83 -12.56 21.70 0.62
C GLU A 83 -13.35 20.50 1.14
N ASP A 84 -14.67 20.74 1.26
CA ASP A 84 -15.72 19.73 1.40
C ASP A 84 -15.51 18.60 0.39
N THR A 85 -14.91 17.48 0.84
CA THR A 85 -14.90 16.25 0.05
C THR A 85 -16.30 15.65 0.12
N ALA A 86 -17.11 15.96 -0.89
CA ALA A 86 -18.40 15.32 -1.11
C ALA A 86 -18.19 13.82 -1.31
N GLU A 87 -18.80 13.01 -0.43
CA GLU A 87 -18.96 11.57 -0.62
C GLU A 87 -19.81 11.34 -1.87
N ASP A 88 -19.16 10.91 -2.97
CA ASP A 88 -19.84 10.42 -4.16
C ASP A 88 -20.11 8.93 -4.00
N GLU A 89 -21.25 8.65 -3.38
CA GLU A 89 -21.86 7.32 -3.27
C GLU A 89 -22.29 6.85 -4.69
N SER A 90 -21.35 6.35 -5.48
CA SER A 90 -21.65 5.73 -6.77
C SER A 90 -22.28 4.33 -6.54
N ASP A 91 -23.60 4.35 -6.44
CA ASP A 91 -24.55 3.23 -6.47
C ASP A 91 -24.69 2.71 -7.92
N GLU A 92 -24.16 1.53 -8.24
CA GLU A 92 -24.67 0.61 -9.30
C GLU A 92 -24.10 -0.81 -9.05
N ASP A 93 -24.83 -1.69 -8.34
CA ASP A 93 -24.69 -3.13 -8.56
C ASP A 93 -26.08 -3.73 -8.85
N ASP A 94 -26.22 -4.11 -10.10
CA ASP A 94 -27.41 -4.56 -10.81
C ASP A 94 -27.79 -5.97 -10.29
N GLU A 95 -28.98 -6.10 -9.70
CA GLU A 95 -29.51 -7.40 -9.28
C GLU A 95 -29.88 -8.23 -10.53
N ASP A 96 -28.93 -9.03 -11.01
CA ASP A 96 -29.15 -10.00 -12.10
C ASP A 96 -30.06 -11.14 -11.58
N GLU A 97 -31.35 -11.04 -11.95
CA GLU A 97 -32.43 -11.96 -11.62
C GLU A 97 -32.20 -13.33 -12.26
N ASP A 98 -31.84 -14.31 -11.41
CA ASP A 98 -31.76 -15.75 -11.67
C ASP A 98 -32.89 -16.25 -12.61
N SER A 99 -32.54 -16.46 -13.89
CA SER A 99 -33.37 -17.23 -14.82
C SER A 99 -33.34 -18.70 -14.44
N ALA A 100 -34.35 -19.10 -13.66
CA ALA A 100 -34.68 -20.49 -13.43
C ALA A 100 -35.23 -21.15 -14.71
N GLU A 101 -34.44 -22.01 -15.35
CA GLU A 101 -34.93 -22.94 -16.37
C GLU A 101 -34.40 -24.37 -16.12
N ASP A 102 -35.35 -25.18 -15.66
CA ASP A 102 -35.54 -26.63 -15.84
C ASP A 102 -34.54 -27.67 -15.30
N ALA A 103 -35.15 -28.55 -14.52
CA ALA A 103 -34.63 -29.74 -13.90
C ALA A 103 -34.68 -30.94 -14.86
N ASP A 104 -33.93 -31.99 -14.46
CA ASP A 104 -34.10 -33.40 -14.83
C ASP A 104 -33.75 -33.75 -16.30
N GLU A 105 -33.05 -34.82 -16.66
CA GLU A 105 -32.57 -36.06 -16.04
C GLU A 105 -31.67 -36.70 -17.12
N ASP A 106 -30.63 -37.46 -16.79
CA ASP A 106 -30.44 -38.83 -17.31
C ASP A 106 -29.02 -39.38 -17.12
N ASP A 107 -29.03 -40.63 -16.70
CA ASP A 107 -27.99 -41.48 -16.16
C ASP A 107 -26.95 -41.90 -17.23
N GLY A 108 -25.69 -41.53 -16.99
CA GLY A 108 -24.55 -41.92 -17.82
C GLY A 108 -23.57 -42.87 -17.13
N LYS A 109 -24.06 -43.83 -16.35
CA LYS A 109 -23.21 -44.89 -15.80
C LYS A 109 -22.91 -45.95 -16.85
N VAL A 110 -21.69 -45.96 -17.39
CA VAL A 110 -21.11 -47.19 -17.95
C VAL A 110 -19.68 -47.40 -17.49
N LYS A 111 -19.57 -48.42 -16.64
CA LYS A 111 -18.35 -49.15 -16.27
C LYS A 111 -17.89 -50.01 -17.45
N ALA A 112 -16.56 -50.22 -17.53
CA ALA A 112 -15.84 -51.50 -17.73
C ALA A 112 -14.65 -51.32 -18.66
#